data_AF-A0AAX3P7W0-F1
#
_entry.id   AF-A0AAX3P7W0-F1
#
_cell.length_a   1.000
_cell.length_b   1.000
_cell.length_c   1.000
_cell.angle_alpha   90.00
_cell.angle_beta   90.00
_cell.angle_gamma   90.00
#
_symmetry.space_group_name_H-M   'P 1'
#
loop_
_entity.id
_entity.type
_entity.pdbx_description
1 polymer ?
#
loop_
_entity_poly.entity_id
_entity_poly.type
_entity_poly.pdbx_seq_one_letter_code
_entity_poly.pdbx_strand_id
1 'polypeptide(L)'
;MAYHILKESSLMPLLTDTKARNLKPGDKAIAHGGVTGLALHPSTAKGRGNWVLRYVSPVTGKRRNAGIGSYPEISIADATKQGQKMREQLANGLDPLELKRAEENKPAIPTFEAAAREVHSKLLPGWKNPKHGKQWISTLEQYAFPMIGQYSISAITPAQIAEVLMPIWLEIPETASRVKQRLHAVMAWAWAHGHCQANPVDVVNHLLPSQPSKAVRTEHQPAMPWRDIPTFIQQHLRTAQRYDVTRLMLEFLILTACRSGEVRAMKWSEVDLEAKVWTLPAERMKAKQMHRVPLSLRAVEILMGLQGLHDELVFPSPRDQVPLSDMVLTTFLRRVKAPSSTPGRLATAHGFRSSFRDWCSEQGYARDLAERALAHTVQNKVEAAYHRTDLLDQRRPMMDAWAEFVSGNSPTE
;
A
#
# COMPACT_ATOMS: atom_id res chain seq x y z
N MET A 1 71.51 -24.88 45.66
CA MET A 1 71.84 -24.84 44.21
C MET A 1 70.52 -24.72 43.46
N ALA A 2 70.03 -23.50 43.18
CA ALA A 2 70.25 -22.72 41.94
C ALA A 2 69.69 -23.48 40.71
N TYR A 3 68.70 -23.00 39.95
CA TYR A 3 68.65 -21.71 39.26
C TYR A 3 67.19 -21.26 38.97
N HIS A 4 66.84 -20.04 39.38
CA HIS A 4 65.75 -19.26 38.79
C HIS A 4 66.27 -18.62 37.49
N ILE A 5 65.69 -18.95 36.35
CA ILE A 5 65.90 -18.20 35.10
C ILE A 5 64.82 -17.12 35.03
N LEU A 6 65.15 -15.92 35.50
CA LEU A 6 64.45 -14.70 35.12
C LEU A 6 64.78 -14.43 33.66
N LYS A 7 63.82 -14.66 32.75
CA LYS A 7 63.87 -14.09 31.41
C LYS A 7 63.72 -12.58 31.56
N GLU A 8 64.80 -11.85 31.33
CA GLU A 8 64.77 -10.41 31.12
C GLU A 8 63.68 -10.06 30.10
N SER A 9 62.65 -9.36 30.55
CA SER A 9 61.73 -8.65 29.67
C SER A 9 62.50 -7.51 29.04
N SER A 10 63.12 -7.76 27.88
CA SER A 10 63.67 -6.73 27.02
C SER A 10 62.54 -5.78 26.62
N LEU A 11 62.43 -4.64 27.33
CA LEU A 11 61.55 -3.55 26.96
C LEU A 11 62.03 -3.03 25.61
N MET A 12 61.27 -3.29 24.54
CA MET A 12 61.54 -2.68 23.24
C MET A 12 61.49 -1.15 23.40
N PRO A 13 62.52 -0.41 22.95
CA PRO A 13 62.53 1.04 23.10
C PRO A 13 61.35 1.66 22.34
N LEU A 14 60.64 2.57 22.99
CA LEU A 14 59.53 3.30 22.39
C LEU A 14 60.02 4.08 21.16
N LEU A 15 59.22 4.12 20.09
CA LEU A 15 59.54 4.89 18.91
C LEU A 15 59.60 6.39 19.26
N THR A 16 60.70 7.04 18.89
CA THR A 16 60.88 8.48 19.06
C THR A 16 60.63 9.23 17.75
N ASP A 17 60.23 10.49 17.86
CA ASP A 17 60.00 11.36 16.71
C ASP A 17 61.24 11.47 15.82
N THR A 18 62.44 11.57 16.42
CA THR A 18 63.72 11.57 15.70
C THR A 18 63.93 10.32 14.85
N LYS A 19 63.54 9.14 15.34
CA LYS A 19 63.62 7.89 14.57
C LYS A 19 62.58 7.87 13.45
N ALA A 20 61.37 8.34 13.71
CA ALA A 20 60.31 8.42 12.71
C ALA A 20 60.66 9.38 11.56
N ARG A 21 61.19 10.58 11.84
CA ARG A 21 61.63 11.55 10.82
C ARG A 21 62.80 11.06 9.96
N ASN A 22 63.61 10.15 10.48
CA ASN A 22 64.76 9.60 9.77
C ASN A 22 64.47 8.32 9.00
N LEU A 23 63.24 7.79 9.09
CA LEU A 23 62.79 6.63 8.33
C LEU A 23 62.91 6.88 6.82
N LYS A 24 63.64 6.03 6.09
CA LYS A 24 63.87 6.15 4.65
C LYS A 24 62.99 5.16 3.86
N PRO A 25 62.70 5.47 2.58
CA PRO A 25 62.13 4.48 1.67
C PRO A 25 63.00 3.23 1.62
N GLY A 26 62.38 2.04 1.73
CA GLY A 26 63.08 0.75 1.72
C GLY A 26 63.57 0.25 3.09
N ASP A 27 63.46 1.06 4.15
CA ASP A 27 63.77 0.60 5.50
C ASP A 27 62.81 -0.52 5.97
N LYS A 28 63.19 -1.23 7.03
CA LYS A 28 62.27 -2.14 7.71
C LYS A 28 61.28 -1.34 8.55
N ALA A 29 60.09 -1.89 8.74
CA ALA A 29 59.09 -1.30 9.63
C ALA A 29 59.66 -1.17 11.05
N ILE A 30 59.46 -0.01 11.68
CA ILE A 30 59.93 0.25 13.04
C ILE A 30 58.80 -0.05 14.01
N ALA A 31 59.01 -1.00 14.92
CA ALA A 31 58.04 -1.30 15.96
C ALA A 31 57.83 -0.08 16.87
N HIS A 32 56.58 0.16 17.29
CA HIS A 32 56.24 1.25 18.18
C HIS A 32 56.87 1.10 19.57
N GLY A 33 57.07 -0.14 20.04
CA GLY A 33 57.64 -0.45 21.36
C GLY A 33 56.62 -0.40 22.51
N GLY A 34 55.58 0.43 22.43
CA GLY A 34 54.57 0.58 23.51
C GLY A 34 53.20 -0.07 23.25
N VAL A 35 52.91 -0.47 22.02
CA VAL A 35 51.64 -1.15 21.66
C VAL A 35 51.99 -2.38 20.84
N THR A 36 51.62 -3.56 21.34
CA THR A 36 51.91 -4.83 20.66
C THR A 36 51.41 -4.80 19.22
N GLY A 37 52.26 -5.20 18.28
CA GLY A 37 51.93 -5.28 16.85
C GLY A 37 51.76 -3.95 16.12
N LEU A 38 51.88 -2.80 16.79
CA LEU A 38 51.89 -1.49 16.14
C LEU A 38 53.29 -1.18 15.61
N ALA A 39 53.39 -0.82 14.34
CA ALA A 39 54.63 -0.43 13.70
C ALA A 39 54.43 0.69 12.68
N LEU A 40 55.47 1.49 12.48
CA LEU A 40 55.55 2.49 11.43
C LEU A 40 56.24 1.88 10.21
N HIS A 41 55.51 1.76 9.11
CA HIS A 41 56.01 1.25 7.83
C HIS A 41 56.51 2.40 6.95
N PRO A 42 57.73 2.33 6.37
CA PRO A 42 58.21 3.40 5.51
C PRO A 42 57.33 3.60 4.28
N SER A 43 57.20 4.87 3.88
CA SER A 43 56.55 5.28 2.64
C SER A 43 57.59 5.66 1.57
N THR A 44 57.15 6.27 0.47
CA THR A 44 57.99 6.67 -0.67
C THR A 44 58.87 7.89 -0.40
N ALA A 45 58.64 8.61 0.70
CA ALA A 45 59.41 9.79 1.10
C ALA A 45 60.06 9.59 2.48
N LYS A 46 61.26 10.15 2.65
CA LYS A 46 61.96 10.17 3.94
C LYS A 46 61.11 10.88 4.99
N GLY A 47 61.05 10.30 6.19
CA GLY A 47 60.29 10.85 7.31
C GLY A 47 58.78 10.70 7.19
N ARG A 48 58.30 9.89 6.22
CA ARG A 48 56.89 9.53 6.08
C ARG A 48 56.71 8.02 6.18
N GLY A 49 55.61 7.60 6.79
CA GLY A 49 55.29 6.19 6.94
C GLY A 49 53.85 5.95 7.33
N ASN A 50 53.39 4.71 7.18
CA ASN A 50 52.03 4.31 7.53
C ASN A 50 52.04 3.54 8.85
N TRP A 51 51.20 3.95 9.78
CA TRP A 51 50.93 3.22 11.01
C TRP A 51 50.08 2.00 10.71
N VAL A 52 50.61 0.82 11.06
CA VAL A 52 49.92 -0.45 10.87
C VAL A 52 49.91 -1.22 12.19
N LEU A 53 48.72 -1.60 12.64
CA LEU A 53 48.53 -2.55 13.74
C LEU A 53 48.33 -3.95 13.17
N ARG A 54 49.27 -4.86 13.48
CA ARG A 54 49.19 -6.27 13.16
C ARG A 54 48.52 -7.04 14.30
N TYR A 55 47.51 -7.83 13.99
CA TYR A 55 46.78 -8.64 14.96
C TYR A 55 46.23 -9.93 14.36
N VAL A 56 45.80 -10.85 15.22
CA VAL A 56 45.00 -12.02 14.82
C VAL A 56 43.55 -11.69 15.15
N SER A 57 42.68 -11.79 14.16
CA SER A 57 41.24 -11.54 14.33
C SER A 57 40.65 -12.55 15.32
N PRO A 58 39.99 -12.11 16.41
CA PRO A 58 39.30 -13.02 17.32
C PRO A 58 38.07 -13.67 16.68
N VAL A 59 37.54 -13.06 15.60
CA VAL A 59 36.37 -13.54 14.87
C VAL A 59 36.74 -14.56 13.80
N THR A 60 37.79 -14.29 13.01
CA THR A 60 38.14 -15.11 11.83
C THR A 60 39.36 -16.00 12.03
N GLY A 61 40.13 -15.81 13.10
CA GLY A 61 41.40 -16.50 13.36
C GLY A 61 42.55 -16.13 12.41
N LYS A 62 42.32 -15.24 11.44
CA LYS A 62 43.32 -14.84 10.43
C LYS A 62 44.17 -13.66 10.90
N ARG A 63 45.43 -13.63 10.46
CA ARG A 63 46.32 -12.46 10.64
C ARG A 63 45.83 -11.30 9.76
N ARG A 64 45.70 -10.11 10.34
CA ARG A 64 45.24 -8.90 9.66
C ARG A 64 46.12 -7.70 10.02
N ASN A 65 46.11 -6.72 9.13
CA ASN A 65 46.79 -5.45 9.27
C ASN A 65 45.74 -4.33 9.25
N ALA A 66 45.56 -3.59 10.34
CA ALA A 66 44.75 -2.37 10.37
C ALA A 66 45.64 -1.14 10.16
N GLY A 67 45.38 -0.39 9.09
CA GLY A 67 46.00 0.92 8.89
C GLY A 67 45.36 1.97 9.79
N ILE A 68 46.18 2.74 10.50
CA ILE A 68 45.73 3.80 11.42
C ILE A 68 45.84 5.18 10.75
N GLY A 69 46.81 5.36 9.85
CA GLY A 69 47.04 6.60 9.11
C GLY A 69 48.53 6.82 8.86
N SER A 70 48.88 7.98 8.29
CA SER A 70 50.25 8.30 7.89
C SER A 70 50.93 9.20 8.92
N TYR A 71 52.22 8.99 9.18
CA TYR A 71 53.09 9.93 9.89
C TYR A 71 53.66 10.94 8.88
N PRO A 72 53.73 12.25 9.22
CA PRO A 72 53.44 12.85 10.52
C PRO A 72 51.98 13.28 10.74
N GLU A 73 51.06 13.07 9.79
CA GLU A 73 49.66 13.50 9.91
C GLU A 73 48.95 12.88 11.12
N ILE A 74 49.30 11.65 11.46
CA ILE A 74 49.01 10.96 12.72
C ILE A 74 50.30 10.89 13.53
N SER A 75 50.29 11.62 14.65
CA SER A 75 51.41 11.66 15.59
C SER A 75 51.66 10.28 16.22
N ILE A 76 52.85 10.08 16.79
CA ILE A 76 53.16 8.84 17.55
C ILE A 76 52.17 8.66 18.72
N ALA A 77 51.77 9.75 19.37
CA ALA A 77 50.81 9.73 20.47
C ALA A 77 49.40 9.32 19.99
N ASP A 78 48.93 9.87 18.86
CA ASP A 78 47.63 9.50 18.30
C ASP A 78 47.61 8.06 17.81
N ALA A 79 48.69 7.60 17.16
CA ALA A 79 48.84 6.20 16.79
C ALA A 79 48.83 5.27 18.01
N THR A 80 49.44 5.69 19.12
CA THR A 80 49.40 4.96 20.40
C THR A 80 47.97 4.81 20.90
N LYS A 81 47.24 5.94 21.02
CA LYS A 81 45.85 5.97 21.50
C LYS A 81 44.92 5.11 20.64
N GLN A 82 45.02 5.24 19.31
CA GLN A 82 44.21 4.45 18.39
C GLN A 82 44.59 2.96 18.43
N GLY A 83 45.89 2.64 18.51
CA GLY A 83 46.37 1.28 18.66
C GLY A 83 45.91 0.60 19.95
N GLN A 84 45.90 1.33 21.07
CA GLN A 84 45.37 0.86 22.35
C GLN A 84 43.87 0.59 22.29
N LYS A 85 43.08 1.52 21.72
CA LYS A 85 41.64 1.32 21.50
C LYS A 85 41.36 0.06 20.67
N MET A 86 42.11 -0.17 19.59
CA MET A 86 41.98 -1.39 18.79
C MET A 86 42.38 -2.65 19.59
N ARG A 87 43.37 -2.56 20.50
CA ARG A 87 43.73 -3.67 21.40
C ARG A 87 42.66 -3.97 22.43
N GLU A 88 41.98 -2.97 22.97
CA GLU A 88 40.82 -3.15 23.86
C GLU A 88 39.67 -3.83 23.11
N GLN A 89 39.37 -3.43 21.88
CA GLN A 89 38.38 -4.09 21.03
C GLN A 89 38.71 -5.57 20.83
N LEU A 90 39.97 -5.88 20.51
CA LEU A 90 40.45 -7.26 20.34
C LEU A 90 40.34 -8.08 21.64
N ALA A 91 40.63 -7.46 22.79
CA ALA A 91 40.49 -8.11 24.10
C ALA A 91 39.02 -8.44 24.43
N ASN A 92 38.08 -7.63 23.94
CA ASN A 92 36.64 -7.87 24.04
C ASN A 92 36.10 -8.81 22.94
N GLY A 93 36.96 -9.49 22.18
CA GLY A 93 36.56 -10.42 21.12
C GLY A 93 36.04 -9.75 19.84
N LEU A 94 36.20 -8.43 19.69
CA LEU A 94 35.76 -7.68 18.51
C LEU A 94 36.91 -7.48 17.52
N ASP A 95 36.63 -7.62 16.23
CA ASP A 95 37.60 -7.31 15.16
C ASP A 95 37.46 -5.83 14.73
N PRO A 96 38.48 -4.98 14.90
CA PRO A 96 38.40 -3.56 14.56
C PRO A 96 38.08 -3.25 13.09
N LEU A 97 38.50 -4.10 12.16
CA LEU A 97 38.21 -3.91 10.73
C LEU A 97 36.79 -4.34 10.39
N GLU A 98 36.24 -5.37 11.05
CA GLU A 98 34.83 -5.73 10.89
C GLU A 98 33.90 -4.68 11.52
N LEU A 99 34.27 -4.10 12.67
CA LEU A 99 33.53 -2.98 13.24
C LEU A 99 33.49 -1.78 12.29
N LYS A 100 34.64 -1.40 11.72
CA LYS A 100 34.72 -0.30 10.75
C LYS A 100 33.90 -0.61 9.49
N ARG A 101 33.98 -1.84 8.97
CA ARG A 101 33.19 -2.29 7.83
C ARG A 101 31.69 -2.30 8.12
N ALA A 102 31.28 -2.70 9.32
CA ALA A 102 29.89 -2.67 9.74
C ALA A 102 29.36 -1.24 9.86
N GLU A 103 30.18 -0.28 10.28
CA GLU A 103 29.83 1.15 10.28
C GLU A 103 29.77 1.74 8.87
N GLU A 104 30.73 1.43 7.99
CA GLU A 104 30.75 1.87 6.59
C GLU A 104 29.59 1.27 5.77
N ASN A 105 29.17 0.05 6.11
CA ASN A 105 28.03 -0.62 5.50
C ASN A 105 26.68 -0.31 6.18
N LYS A 106 26.62 0.59 7.17
CA LYS A 106 25.32 1.05 7.67
C LYS A 106 24.62 1.80 6.53
N PRO A 107 23.47 1.31 6.03
CA PRO A 107 22.71 2.05 5.03
C PRO A 107 22.44 3.46 5.56
N ALA A 108 22.72 4.47 4.74
CA ALA A 108 22.41 5.85 5.07
C ALA A 108 20.92 5.92 5.45
N ILE A 109 20.62 6.35 6.67
CA ILE A 109 19.25 6.42 7.17
C ILE A 109 18.49 7.40 6.25
N PRO A 110 17.47 6.92 5.52
CA PRO A 110 16.79 7.77 4.55
C PRO A 110 15.93 8.82 5.25
N THR A 111 15.53 9.86 4.51
CA THR A 111 14.43 10.73 4.95
C THR A 111 13.09 9.98 4.88
N PHE A 112 12.07 10.50 5.55
CA PHE A 112 10.72 9.91 5.48
C PHE A 112 10.22 9.80 4.03
N GLU A 113 10.39 10.84 3.23
CA GLU A 113 9.94 10.86 1.85
C GLU A 113 10.67 9.81 1.00
N ALA A 114 12.00 9.73 1.12
CA ALA A 114 12.79 8.75 0.38
C ALA A 114 12.34 7.32 0.71
N ALA A 115 12.17 7.01 2.01
CA ALA A 115 11.65 5.73 2.46
C ALA A 115 10.23 5.46 1.94
N ALA A 116 9.33 6.45 1.99
CA ALA A 116 7.97 6.31 1.51
C ALA A 116 7.89 5.99 0.01
N ARG A 117 8.74 6.64 -0.81
CA ARG A 117 8.86 6.36 -2.25
C ARG A 117 9.45 4.98 -2.51
N GLU A 118 10.44 4.55 -1.72
CA GLU A 118 10.99 3.19 -1.82
C GLU A 118 9.95 2.12 -1.47
N VAL A 119 9.24 2.27 -0.35
CA VAL A 119 8.15 1.39 0.07
C VAL A 119 7.06 1.33 -0.99
N HIS A 120 6.65 2.48 -1.51
CA HIS A 120 5.68 2.57 -2.60
C HIS A 120 6.13 1.78 -3.83
N SER A 121 7.38 1.94 -4.26
CA SER A 121 7.92 1.22 -5.43
C SER A 121 7.91 -0.30 -5.25
N LYS A 122 8.14 -0.79 -4.01
CA LYS A 122 8.12 -2.23 -3.68
C LYS A 122 6.72 -2.80 -3.57
N LEU A 123 5.75 -2.01 -3.09
CA LEU A 123 4.36 -2.45 -2.94
C LEU A 123 3.54 -2.32 -4.24
N LEU A 124 3.89 -1.35 -5.11
CA LEU A 124 3.14 -1.03 -6.31
C LEU A 124 2.90 -2.25 -7.24
N PRO A 125 3.86 -3.15 -7.51
CA PRO A 125 3.63 -4.34 -8.33
C PRO A 125 2.57 -5.29 -7.75
N GLY A 126 2.38 -5.29 -6.43
CA GLY A 126 1.38 -6.12 -5.75
C GLY A 126 -0.05 -5.56 -5.83
N TRP A 127 -0.23 -4.30 -6.25
CA TRP A 127 -1.55 -3.67 -6.29
C TRP A 127 -2.21 -3.82 -7.65
N LYS A 128 -3.34 -4.53 -7.68
CA LYS A 128 -4.15 -4.71 -8.90
C LYS A 128 -4.85 -3.43 -9.39
N ASN A 129 -5.02 -2.43 -8.53
CA ASN A 129 -5.73 -1.19 -8.86
C ASN A 129 -4.73 -0.03 -9.01
N PRO A 130 -4.46 0.45 -10.24
CA PRO A 130 -3.52 1.55 -10.48
C PRO A 130 -3.90 2.85 -9.78
N LYS A 131 -5.20 3.14 -9.63
CA LYS A 131 -5.70 4.33 -8.92
C LYS A 131 -5.37 4.24 -7.43
N HIS A 132 -5.46 3.05 -6.84
CA HIS A 132 -5.03 2.84 -5.45
C HIS A 132 -3.53 3.13 -5.30
N GLY A 133 -2.71 2.62 -6.22
CA GLY A 133 -1.27 2.88 -6.19
C GLY A 133 -0.92 4.36 -6.29
N LYS A 134 -1.55 5.09 -7.21
CA LYS A 134 -1.39 6.55 -7.31
C LYS A 134 -1.86 7.27 -6.03
N GLN A 135 -3.04 6.92 -5.53
CA GLN A 135 -3.61 7.52 -4.32
C GLN A 135 -2.76 7.24 -3.08
N TRP A 136 -2.04 6.12 -3.04
CA TRP A 136 -1.21 5.76 -1.90
C TRP A 136 -0.12 6.80 -1.64
N ILE A 137 0.68 7.10 -2.67
CA ILE A 137 1.77 8.07 -2.54
C ILE A 137 1.24 9.51 -2.52
N SER A 138 0.24 9.84 -3.36
CA SER A 138 -0.24 11.22 -3.48
C SER A 138 -0.83 11.77 -2.18
N THR A 139 -1.42 10.91 -1.34
CA THR A 139 -1.89 11.35 -0.02
C THR A 139 -0.76 11.57 0.98
N LEU A 140 0.35 10.86 0.87
CA LEU A 140 1.53 11.17 1.70
C LEU A 140 2.16 12.49 1.22
N GLU A 141 2.21 12.72 -0.10
CA GLU A 141 2.63 14.00 -0.69
C GLU A 141 1.75 15.17 -0.21
N GLN A 142 0.45 14.95 -0.09
CA GLN A 142 -0.49 15.98 0.34
C GLN A 142 -0.43 16.27 1.85
N TYR A 143 -0.38 15.23 2.68
CA TYR A 143 -0.61 15.37 4.12
C TYR A 143 0.66 15.23 4.97
N ALA A 144 1.61 14.38 4.58
CA ALA A 144 2.76 14.01 5.42
C ALA A 144 4.06 14.68 4.98
N PHE A 145 4.39 14.65 3.68
CA PHE A 145 5.67 15.15 3.17
C PHE A 145 5.93 16.63 3.47
N PRO A 146 4.93 17.54 3.42
CA PRO A 146 5.15 18.94 3.77
C PRO A 146 5.61 19.16 5.21
N MET A 147 5.31 18.24 6.13
CA MET A 147 5.62 18.37 7.55
C MET A 147 6.83 17.53 7.98
N ILE A 148 6.88 16.27 7.56
CA ILE A 148 7.89 15.29 8.03
C ILE A 148 8.75 14.70 6.91
N GLY A 149 8.51 15.04 5.64
CA GLY A 149 9.14 14.41 4.48
C GLY A 149 10.67 14.47 4.48
N GLN A 150 11.24 15.60 4.90
CA GLN A 150 12.69 15.86 4.93
C GLN A 150 13.38 15.39 6.20
N TYR A 151 12.63 14.97 7.22
CA TYR A 151 13.21 14.48 8.46
C TYR A 151 13.82 13.09 8.24
N SER A 152 14.96 12.84 8.89
CA SER A 152 15.50 11.47 8.99
C SER A 152 14.44 10.54 9.55
N ILE A 153 14.22 9.39 8.91
CA ILE A 153 13.18 8.45 9.34
C ILE A 153 13.42 7.92 10.76
N SER A 154 14.67 7.89 11.21
CA SER A 154 15.03 7.49 12.58
C SER A 154 14.63 8.50 13.66
N ALA A 155 14.40 9.75 13.28
CA ALA A 155 14.13 10.85 14.20
C ALA A 155 12.64 11.17 14.34
N ILE A 156 11.77 10.49 13.60
CA ILE A 156 10.34 10.76 13.59
C ILE A 156 9.71 10.28 14.90
N THR A 157 9.02 11.19 15.58
CA THR A 157 8.39 10.94 16.87
C THR A 157 6.88 10.67 16.72
N PRO A 158 6.23 10.02 17.71
CA PRO A 158 4.78 9.91 17.73
C PRO A 158 4.04 11.26 17.70
N ALA A 159 4.62 12.30 18.32
CA ALA A 159 4.05 13.65 18.32
C ALA A 159 3.99 14.25 16.91
N GLN A 160 5.05 14.12 16.12
CA GLN A 160 5.05 14.59 14.72
C GLN A 160 4.05 13.81 13.84
N ILE A 161 3.88 12.50 14.07
CA ILE A 161 2.82 11.72 13.40
C ILE A 161 1.44 12.24 13.80
N ALA A 162 1.22 12.57 15.08
CA ALA A 162 -0.03 13.14 15.55
C ALA A 162 -0.30 14.51 14.90
N GLU A 163 0.71 15.39 14.82
CA GLU A 163 0.63 16.70 14.14
C GLU A 163 0.21 16.57 12.66
N VAL A 164 0.75 15.59 11.94
CA VAL A 164 0.35 15.29 10.55
C VAL A 164 -1.13 14.90 10.45
N LEU A 165 -1.62 14.11 11.41
CA LEU A 165 -2.96 13.53 11.36
C LEU A 165 -4.03 14.49 11.92
N MET A 166 -3.68 15.31 12.91
CA MET A 166 -4.62 16.10 13.70
C MET A 166 -5.53 17.02 12.86
N PRO A 167 -5.04 17.76 11.85
CA PRO A 167 -5.88 18.63 11.02
C PRO A 167 -6.97 17.89 10.23
N ILE A 168 -6.75 16.61 9.93
CA ILE A 168 -7.69 15.80 9.13
C ILE A 168 -8.43 14.75 9.98
N TRP A 169 -8.04 14.57 11.24
CA TRP A 169 -8.41 13.41 12.04
C TRP A 169 -9.92 13.31 12.31
N LEU A 170 -10.55 14.44 12.64
CA LEU A 170 -11.99 14.52 12.87
C LEU A 170 -12.74 15.12 11.68
N GLU A 171 -12.10 16.01 10.91
CA GLU A 171 -12.68 16.66 9.73
C GLU A 171 -12.90 15.69 8.57
N ILE A 172 -11.93 14.82 8.28
CA ILE A 172 -12.01 13.85 7.16
C ILE A 172 -11.51 12.47 7.63
N PRO A 173 -12.26 11.78 8.50
CA PRO A 173 -11.71 10.66 9.28
C PRO A 173 -11.27 9.44 8.46
N GLU A 174 -11.93 9.17 7.34
CA GLU A 174 -11.54 8.08 6.42
C GLU A 174 -10.20 8.38 5.75
N THR A 175 -9.98 9.63 5.34
CA THR A 175 -8.68 10.07 4.79
C THR A 175 -7.60 9.98 5.85
N ALA A 176 -7.87 10.45 7.06
CA ALA A 176 -6.92 10.37 8.18
C ALA A 176 -6.54 8.93 8.53
N SER A 177 -7.53 8.02 8.56
CA SER A 177 -7.28 6.59 8.79
C SER A 177 -6.38 5.98 7.72
N ARG A 178 -6.57 6.35 6.44
CA ARG A 178 -5.72 5.89 5.34
C ARG A 178 -4.32 6.49 5.40
N VAL A 179 -4.18 7.78 5.72
CA VAL A 179 -2.87 8.41 5.91
C VAL A 179 -2.12 7.73 7.05
N LYS A 180 -2.77 7.49 8.19
CA LYS A 180 -2.18 6.75 9.32
C LYS A 180 -1.70 5.35 8.91
N GLN A 181 -2.51 4.58 8.19
CA GLN A 181 -2.11 3.26 7.69
C GLN A 181 -0.87 3.31 6.80
N ARG A 182 -0.76 4.35 5.97
CA ARG A 182 0.39 4.57 5.08
C ARG A 182 1.64 4.98 5.86
N LEU A 183 1.52 5.91 6.81
CA LEU A 183 2.58 6.29 7.74
C LEU A 183 3.09 5.04 8.49
N HIS A 184 2.18 4.21 9.00
CA HIS A 184 2.52 2.97 9.67
C HIS A 184 3.30 2.02 8.75
N ALA A 185 2.89 1.84 7.50
CA ALA A 185 3.59 0.98 6.55
C ALA A 185 5.03 1.45 6.28
N VAL A 186 5.25 2.76 6.16
CA VAL A 186 6.59 3.34 5.95
C VAL A 186 7.46 3.17 7.20
N MET A 187 6.94 3.47 8.39
CA MET A 187 7.68 3.34 9.64
C MET A 187 7.95 1.88 10.02
N ALA A 188 7.02 0.97 9.75
CA ALA A 188 7.23 -0.47 9.93
C ALA A 188 8.33 -1.01 9.00
N TRP A 189 8.38 -0.52 7.76
CA TRP A 189 9.48 -0.83 6.85
C TRP A 189 10.83 -0.35 7.40
N ALA A 190 10.88 0.89 7.92
CA ALA A 190 12.09 1.45 8.51
C ALA A 190 12.55 0.67 9.75
N TRP A 191 11.61 0.24 10.59
CA TRP A 191 11.90 -0.61 11.74
C TRP A 191 12.47 -1.96 11.33
N ALA A 192 11.89 -2.61 10.31
CA ALA A 192 12.38 -3.88 9.78
C ALA A 192 13.80 -3.78 9.19
N HIS A 193 14.20 -2.62 8.67
CA HIS A 193 15.55 -2.35 8.16
C HIS A 193 16.53 -1.87 9.25
N GLY A 194 16.08 -1.80 10.51
CA GLY A 194 16.90 -1.32 11.64
C GLY A 194 17.19 0.18 11.60
N HIS A 195 16.44 0.96 10.82
CA HIS A 195 16.60 2.42 10.76
C HIS A 195 16.01 3.12 11.99
N CYS A 196 14.99 2.52 12.61
CA CYS A 196 14.42 2.97 13.88
C CYS A 196 14.23 1.80 14.84
N GLN A 197 14.11 2.10 16.13
CA GLN A 197 13.99 1.08 17.19
C GLN A 197 12.55 0.58 17.41
N ALA A 198 11.57 1.37 16.97
CA ALA A 198 10.14 1.05 17.08
C ALA A 198 9.36 1.84 16.02
N ASN A 199 8.12 1.46 15.78
CA ASN A 199 7.19 2.21 14.94
C ASN A 199 6.43 3.25 15.77
N PRO A 200 6.68 4.56 15.61
CA PRO A 200 6.01 5.60 16.40
C PRO A 200 4.50 5.69 16.13
N VAL A 201 4.01 5.12 15.02
CA VAL A 201 2.59 5.15 14.64
C VAL A 201 1.75 4.23 15.53
N ASP A 202 2.36 3.24 16.19
CA ASP A 202 1.67 2.27 17.03
C ASP A 202 1.04 2.93 18.26
N VAL A 203 1.71 3.96 18.80
CA VAL A 203 1.28 4.68 20.01
C VAL A 203 0.56 6.00 19.72
N VAL A 204 0.47 6.43 18.45
CA VAL A 204 -0.10 7.75 18.09
C VAL A 204 -1.57 7.91 18.52
N ASN A 205 -2.31 6.81 18.67
CA ASN A 205 -3.71 6.86 19.15
C ASN A 205 -3.84 7.46 20.56
N HIS A 206 -2.80 7.42 21.38
CA HIS A 206 -2.79 8.06 22.70
C HIS A 206 -2.70 9.60 22.61
N LEU A 207 -2.32 10.14 21.45
CA LEU A 207 -2.18 11.57 21.20
C LEU A 207 -3.33 12.13 20.34
N LEU A 208 -4.20 11.27 19.83
CA LEU A 208 -5.29 11.64 18.94
C LEU A 208 -6.64 11.43 19.65
N PRO A 209 -7.62 12.33 19.45
CA PRO A 209 -8.94 12.15 20.04
C PRO A 209 -9.63 10.92 19.45
N SER A 210 -10.54 10.33 20.22
CA SER A 210 -11.28 9.15 19.76
C SER A 210 -12.11 9.48 18.52
N GLN A 211 -11.96 8.66 17.50
CA GLN A 211 -12.78 8.71 16.31
C GLN A 211 -14.13 8.03 16.57
N PRO A 212 -15.28 8.64 16.21
CA PRO A 212 -16.55 7.91 16.18
C PRO A 212 -16.41 6.59 15.40
N SER A 213 -17.09 5.55 15.88
CA SER A 213 -16.94 4.21 15.32
C SER A 213 -17.30 4.21 13.83
N LYS A 214 -16.71 3.27 13.08
CA LYS A 214 -17.00 3.15 11.65
C LYS A 214 -18.49 2.94 11.38
N ALA A 215 -19.20 2.24 12.26
CA ALA A 215 -20.65 2.05 12.17
C ALA A 215 -21.42 3.37 12.25
N VAL A 216 -21.03 4.25 13.18
CA VAL A 216 -21.64 5.59 13.33
C VAL A 216 -21.35 6.49 12.12
N ARG A 217 -20.20 6.30 11.47
CA ARG A 217 -19.78 7.09 10.29
C ARG A 217 -20.20 6.52 8.95
N THR A 218 -20.68 5.28 8.91
CA THR A 218 -21.03 4.64 7.64
C THR A 218 -22.40 5.15 7.22
N GLU A 219 -22.41 6.16 6.35
CA GLU A 219 -23.62 6.53 5.64
C GLU A 219 -23.91 5.49 4.56
N HIS A 220 -25.09 4.87 4.65
CA HIS A 220 -25.59 4.05 3.54
C HIS A 220 -25.77 4.91 2.29
N GLN A 221 -25.56 4.28 1.13
CA GLN A 221 -25.78 4.93 -0.15
C GLN A 221 -27.28 5.19 -0.33
N PRO A 222 -27.72 6.44 -0.56
CA PRO A 222 -29.14 6.75 -0.70
C PRO A 222 -29.78 5.93 -1.82
N ALA A 223 -30.91 5.31 -1.50
CA ALA A 223 -31.68 4.45 -2.38
C ALA A 223 -33.01 5.11 -2.74
N MET A 224 -33.50 4.88 -3.95
CA MET A 224 -34.87 5.26 -4.31
C MET A 224 -35.83 4.25 -3.67
N PRO A 225 -36.93 4.68 -3.03
CA PRO A 225 -37.98 3.74 -2.61
C PRO A 225 -38.39 2.89 -3.81
N TRP A 226 -38.43 1.57 -3.65
CA TRP A 226 -38.66 0.68 -4.80
C TRP A 226 -40.00 0.97 -5.50
N ARG A 227 -41.00 1.46 -4.75
CA ARG A 227 -42.31 1.90 -5.24
C ARG A 227 -42.27 3.09 -6.19
N ASP A 228 -41.24 3.93 -6.10
CA ASP A 228 -41.08 5.12 -6.97
C ASP A 228 -40.34 4.80 -8.27
N ILE A 229 -39.66 3.65 -8.34
CA ILE A 229 -38.83 3.26 -9.49
C ILE A 229 -39.62 3.19 -10.80
N PRO A 230 -40.83 2.59 -10.86
CA PRO A 230 -41.58 2.52 -12.11
C PRO A 230 -41.85 3.91 -12.70
N THR A 231 -42.34 4.83 -11.87
CA THR A 231 -42.57 6.22 -12.27
C THR A 231 -41.28 6.90 -12.74
N PHE A 232 -40.18 6.70 -12.00
CA PHE A 232 -38.87 7.25 -12.38
C PHE A 232 -38.39 6.71 -13.74
N ILE A 233 -38.53 5.41 -14.00
CA ILE A 233 -38.15 4.79 -15.27
C ILE A 233 -38.98 5.37 -16.42
N GLN A 234 -40.30 5.50 -16.25
CA GLN A 234 -41.17 6.06 -17.28
C GLN A 234 -40.84 7.52 -17.59
N GLN A 235 -40.64 8.35 -16.56
CA GLN A 235 -40.38 9.78 -16.73
C GLN A 235 -38.98 10.07 -17.26
N HIS A 236 -37.96 9.33 -16.79
CA HIS A 236 -36.57 9.70 -16.99
C HIS A 236 -35.75 8.72 -17.82
N LEU A 237 -36.17 7.47 -18.03
CA LEU A 237 -35.36 6.50 -18.77
C LEU A 237 -36.00 6.06 -20.10
N ARG A 238 -37.32 5.84 -20.16
CA ARG A 238 -37.98 5.32 -21.38
C ARG A 238 -37.96 6.24 -22.59
N THR A 239 -37.70 7.53 -22.40
CA THR A 239 -37.53 8.49 -23.50
C THR A 239 -36.15 8.38 -24.18
N ALA A 240 -35.29 7.46 -23.73
CA ALA A 240 -33.96 7.26 -24.29
C ALA A 240 -34.02 6.82 -25.76
N GLN A 241 -33.27 7.53 -26.59
CA GLN A 241 -32.97 7.11 -27.96
C GLN A 241 -31.73 6.22 -27.97
N ARG A 242 -31.46 5.56 -29.10
CA ARG A 242 -30.33 4.63 -29.29
C ARG A 242 -28.98 5.19 -28.82
N TYR A 243 -28.73 6.49 -29.04
CA TYR A 243 -27.46 7.14 -28.67
C TYR A 243 -27.45 7.71 -27.24
N ASP A 244 -28.56 7.66 -26.50
CA ASP A 244 -28.59 8.01 -25.07
C ASP A 244 -28.16 6.82 -24.20
N VAL A 245 -26.87 6.47 -24.34
CA VAL A 245 -26.24 5.35 -23.65
C VAL A 245 -26.39 5.48 -22.12
N THR A 246 -26.42 6.70 -21.57
CA THR A 246 -26.48 6.91 -20.12
C THR A 246 -27.81 6.44 -19.52
N ARG A 247 -28.94 6.79 -20.15
CA ARG A 247 -30.26 6.36 -19.68
C ARG A 247 -30.46 4.86 -19.84
N LEU A 248 -30.11 4.31 -21.00
CA LEU A 248 -30.18 2.87 -21.27
C LEU A 248 -29.32 2.07 -20.29
N MET A 249 -28.12 2.57 -19.98
CA MET A 249 -27.23 1.96 -19.00
C MET A 249 -27.80 1.99 -17.57
N LEU A 250 -28.43 3.10 -17.16
CA LEU A 250 -29.07 3.18 -15.85
C LEU A 250 -30.26 2.22 -15.75
N GLU A 251 -31.07 2.14 -16.80
CA GLU A 251 -32.21 1.22 -16.87
C GLU A 251 -31.72 -0.24 -16.77
N PHE A 252 -30.70 -0.59 -17.55
CA PHE A 252 -30.07 -1.92 -17.50
C PHE A 252 -29.49 -2.23 -16.12
N LEU A 253 -28.86 -1.25 -15.45
CA LEU A 253 -28.35 -1.40 -14.10
C LEU A 253 -29.47 -1.72 -13.10
N ILE A 254 -30.60 -1.03 -13.20
CA ILE A 254 -31.77 -1.27 -12.33
C ILE A 254 -32.31 -2.67 -12.58
N LEU A 255 -32.54 -3.05 -13.85
CA LEU A 255 -33.07 -4.37 -14.23
C LEU A 255 -32.21 -5.53 -13.76
N THR A 256 -30.89 -5.37 -13.78
CA THR A 256 -29.92 -6.42 -13.43
C THR A 256 -29.46 -6.38 -11.97
N ALA A 257 -29.81 -5.31 -11.24
CA ALA A 257 -29.29 -5.01 -9.90
C ALA A 257 -27.74 -5.08 -9.80
N CYS A 258 -27.00 -4.89 -10.90
CA CYS A 258 -25.54 -4.99 -10.93
C CYS A 258 -24.87 -3.68 -10.47
N ARG A 259 -23.54 -3.72 -10.22
CA ARG A 259 -22.79 -2.52 -9.80
C ARG A 259 -22.51 -1.64 -11.02
N SER A 260 -22.45 -0.32 -10.81
CA SER A 260 -22.20 0.64 -11.90
C SER A 260 -20.87 0.42 -12.64
N GLY A 261 -19.83 -0.06 -11.96
CA GLY A 261 -18.56 -0.42 -12.60
C GLY A 261 -18.63 -1.67 -13.46
N GLU A 262 -19.49 -2.63 -13.09
CA GLU A 262 -19.72 -3.87 -13.85
C GLU A 262 -20.45 -3.53 -15.15
N VAL A 263 -21.52 -2.73 -15.08
CA VAL A 263 -22.30 -2.34 -16.26
C VAL A 263 -21.51 -1.42 -17.20
N ARG A 264 -20.81 -0.39 -16.69
CA ARG A 264 -20.08 0.57 -17.55
C ARG A 264 -18.97 -0.04 -18.40
N ALA A 265 -18.35 -1.11 -17.90
CA ALA A 265 -17.28 -1.81 -18.60
C ALA A 265 -17.75 -3.14 -19.21
N MET A 266 -19.06 -3.35 -19.32
CA MET A 266 -19.67 -4.54 -19.91
C MET A 266 -19.26 -4.70 -21.38
N LYS A 267 -18.90 -5.93 -21.75
CA LYS A 267 -18.46 -6.28 -23.11
C LYS A 267 -19.45 -7.19 -23.81
N TRP A 268 -19.52 -7.11 -25.13
CA TRP A 268 -20.36 -8.00 -25.94
C TRP A 268 -19.99 -9.47 -25.79
N SER A 269 -18.70 -9.78 -25.63
CA SER A 269 -18.20 -11.14 -25.40
C SER A 269 -18.70 -11.79 -24.10
N GLU A 270 -19.31 -11.01 -23.19
CA GLU A 270 -19.86 -11.50 -21.93
C GLU A 270 -21.36 -11.84 -22.03
N VAL A 271 -21.98 -11.53 -23.16
CA VAL A 271 -23.43 -11.64 -23.36
C VAL A 271 -23.75 -12.85 -24.22
N ASP A 272 -24.58 -13.73 -23.68
CA ASP A 272 -25.27 -14.76 -24.44
C ASP A 272 -26.74 -14.35 -24.59
N LEU A 273 -27.10 -13.81 -25.76
CA LEU A 273 -28.46 -13.35 -26.05
C LEU A 273 -29.44 -14.52 -26.25
N GLU A 274 -28.95 -15.69 -26.67
CA GLU A 274 -29.77 -16.89 -26.87
C GLU A 274 -30.16 -17.48 -25.51
N ALA A 275 -29.18 -17.70 -24.63
CA ALA A 275 -29.42 -18.14 -23.26
C ALA A 275 -30.02 -17.05 -22.36
N LYS A 276 -30.02 -15.79 -22.82
CA LYS A 276 -30.39 -14.58 -22.07
C LYS A 276 -29.62 -14.48 -20.76
N VAL A 277 -28.29 -14.55 -20.85
CA VAL A 277 -27.38 -14.50 -19.70
C VAL A 277 -26.25 -13.52 -19.98
N TRP A 278 -25.95 -12.68 -18.99
CA TRP A 278 -24.71 -11.93 -18.94
C TRP A 278 -23.76 -12.55 -17.92
N THR A 279 -22.55 -12.92 -18.35
CA THR A 279 -21.55 -13.58 -17.51
C THR A 279 -20.40 -12.63 -17.17
N LEU A 280 -20.37 -12.14 -15.93
CA LEU A 280 -19.29 -11.32 -15.40
C LEU A 280 -18.11 -12.22 -14.96
N PRO A 281 -16.92 -12.07 -15.56
CA PRO A 281 -15.77 -12.89 -15.22
C PRO A 281 -15.18 -12.50 -13.85
N ALA A 282 -14.54 -13.46 -13.17
CA ALA A 282 -14.06 -13.31 -11.79
C ALA A 282 -13.06 -12.14 -11.64
N GLU A 283 -12.29 -11.85 -12.67
CA GLU A 283 -11.28 -10.78 -12.73
C GLU A 283 -11.91 -9.39 -12.60
N ARG A 284 -13.15 -9.22 -13.06
CA ARG A 284 -13.91 -7.97 -12.96
C ARG A 284 -14.74 -7.87 -11.69
N MET A 285 -14.92 -8.98 -10.98
CA MET A 285 -15.78 -9.06 -9.81
C MET A 285 -15.03 -8.70 -8.53
N LYS A 286 -15.63 -7.84 -7.70
CA LYS A 286 -15.08 -7.46 -6.38
C LYS A 286 -14.85 -8.67 -5.47
N ALA A 287 -15.72 -9.67 -5.55
CA ALA A 287 -15.64 -10.92 -4.78
C ALA A 287 -14.70 -11.97 -5.40
N LYS A 288 -14.10 -11.70 -6.57
CA LYS A 288 -13.25 -12.63 -7.33
C LYS A 288 -13.92 -13.98 -7.64
N GLN A 289 -15.22 -13.96 -7.85
CA GLN A 289 -16.01 -15.11 -8.27
C GLN A 289 -16.80 -14.70 -9.50
N MET A 290 -16.89 -15.59 -10.49
CA MET A 290 -17.72 -15.39 -11.67
C MET A 290 -19.17 -15.18 -11.26
N HIS A 291 -19.88 -14.29 -11.95
CA HIS A 291 -21.27 -14.00 -11.67
C HIS A 291 -22.11 -14.02 -12.95
N ARG A 292 -23.08 -14.92 -13.03
CA ARG A 292 -24.05 -14.94 -14.13
C ARG A 292 -25.32 -14.20 -13.74
N VAL A 293 -25.79 -13.36 -14.63
CA VAL A 293 -26.98 -12.50 -14.45
C VAL A 293 -28.01 -12.94 -15.50
N PRO A 294 -29.19 -13.43 -15.09
CA PRO A 294 -30.25 -13.70 -16.05
C PRO A 294 -30.77 -12.36 -16.60
N LEU A 295 -31.01 -12.30 -17.91
CA LEU A 295 -31.47 -11.11 -18.60
C LEU A 295 -32.97 -11.20 -18.85
N SER A 296 -33.72 -10.27 -18.28
CA SER A 296 -35.15 -10.11 -18.57
C SER A 296 -35.38 -9.64 -20.00
N LEU A 297 -36.61 -9.75 -20.50
CA LEU A 297 -36.96 -9.33 -21.87
C LEU A 297 -36.52 -7.89 -22.14
N ARG A 298 -36.82 -6.96 -21.22
CA ARG A 298 -36.43 -5.55 -21.35
C ARG A 298 -34.92 -5.37 -21.36
N ALA A 299 -34.17 -6.13 -20.56
CA ALA A 299 -32.71 -6.07 -20.58
C ALA A 299 -32.17 -6.50 -21.95
N VAL A 300 -32.73 -7.56 -22.55
CA VAL A 300 -32.39 -8.03 -23.89
C VAL A 300 -32.71 -6.98 -24.96
N GLU A 301 -33.87 -6.32 -24.89
CA GLU A 301 -34.23 -5.23 -25.82
C GLU A 301 -33.21 -4.09 -25.81
N ILE A 302 -32.77 -3.67 -24.61
CA ILE A 302 -31.74 -2.63 -24.46
C ILE A 302 -30.45 -3.06 -25.15
N LEU A 303 -30.02 -4.30 -24.95
CA LEU A 303 -28.81 -4.84 -25.59
C LEU A 303 -28.96 -4.88 -27.12
N MET A 304 -30.07 -5.42 -27.64
CA MET A 304 -30.29 -5.48 -29.08
C MET A 304 -30.32 -4.07 -29.71
N GLY A 305 -30.89 -3.08 -29.03
CA GLY A 305 -30.89 -1.68 -29.50
C GLY A 305 -29.49 -1.05 -29.56
N LEU A 306 -28.57 -1.48 -28.70
CA LEU A 306 -27.19 -1.00 -28.65
C LEU A 306 -26.24 -1.76 -29.56
N GLN A 307 -26.65 -2.91 -30.10
CA GLN A 307 -25.82 -3.74 -30.97
C GLN A 307 -25.31 -2.92 -32.18
N GLY A 308 -24.03 -3.07 -32.50
CA GLY A 308 -23.37 -2.35 -33.60
C GLY A 308 -22.99 -0.89 -33.30
N LEU A 309 -23.23 -0.37 -32.09
CA LEU A 309 -22.69 0.95 -31.70
C LEU A 309 -21.18 0.91 -31.45
N HIS A 310 -20.65 -0.24 -31.00
CA HIS A 310 -19.24 -0.48 -30.74
C HIS A 310 -18.98 -1.99 -30.75
N ASP A 311 -17.80 -2.41 -31.20
CA ASP A 311 -17.45 -3.83 -31.39
C ASP A 311 -17.24 -4.58 -30.06
N GLU A 312 -16.55 -3.96 -29.11
CA GLU A 312 -16.24 -4.57 -27.80
C GLU A 312 -17.22 -4.18 -26.66
N LEU A 313 -17.48 -2.90 -26.44
CA LEU A 313 -18.25 -2.38 -25.31
C LEU A 313 -19.74 -2.28 -25.61
N VAL A 314 -20.57 -2.64 -24.63
CA VAL A 314 -22.03 -2.49 -24.70
C VAL A 314 -22.46 -1.03 -24.50
N PHE A 315 -21.81 -0.32 -23.57
CA PHE A 315 -22.13 1.06 -23.20
C PHE A 315 -20.93 2.01 -23.43
N PRO A 316 -20.51 2.23 -24.69
CA PRO A 316 -19.36 3.08 -25.01
C PRO A 316 -19.68 4.56 -24.74
N SER A 317 -18.66 5.35 -24.41
CA SER A 317 -18.79 6.81 -24.40
C SER A 317 -19.02 7.31 -25.84
N PRO A 318 -20.03 8.18 -26.09
CA PRO A 318 -20.36 8.59 -27.46
C PRO A 318 -19.20 9.27 -28.20
N ARG A 319 -18.34 9.99 -27.48
CA ARG A 319 -17.21 10.73 -28.05
C ARG A 319 -15.93 9.89 -28.12
N ASP A 320 -15.51 9.35 -26.99
CA ASP A 320 -14.17 8.78 -26.86
C ASP A 320 -14.15 7.25 -27.10
N GLN A 321 -15.33 6.61 -27.25
CA GLN A 321 -15.48 5.16 -27.48
C GLN A 321 -14.77 4.30 -26.43
N VAL A 322 -14.76 4.78 -25.17
CA VAL A 322 -14.19 4.09 -24.00
C VAL A 322 -15.26 3.90 -22.92
N PRO A 323 -15.04 3.09 -21.87
CA PRO A 323 -16.00 2.96 -20.78
C PRO A 323 -16.33 4.33 -20.16
N LEU A 324 -17.62 4.57 -19.90
CA LEU A 324 -18.07 5.80 -19.27
C LEU A 324 -17.47 5.99 -17.86
N SER A 325 -17.30 7.25 -17.44
CA SER A 325 -16.68 7.59 -16.15
C SER A 325 -17.51 7.17 -14.93
N ASP A 326 -16.86 7.06 -13.75
CA ASP A 326 -17.53 6.68 -12.48
C ASP A 326 -18.67 7.64 -12.13
N MET A 327 -18.60 8.87 -12.62
CA MET A 327 -19.53 9.94 -12.31
C MET A 327 -20.73 10.00 -13.24
N VAL A 328 -20.75 9.29 -14.38
CA VAL A 328 -21.79 9.45 -15.40
C VAL A 328 -23.21 9.28 -14.84
N LEU A 329 -23.47 8.18 -14.12
CA LEU A 329 -24.78 7.90 -13.53
C LEU A 329 -25.08 8.83 -12.35
N THR A 330 -24.08 9.14 -11.53
CA THR A 330 -24.22 10.06 -10.40
C THR A 330 -24.60 11.47 -10.89
N THR A 331 -23.97 11.95 -11.96
CA THR A 331 -24.26 13.26 -12.56
C THR A 331 -25.65 13.27 -13.19
N PHE A 332 -26.06 12.19 -13.86
CA PHE A 332 -27.41 12.06 -14.40
C PHE A 332 -28.47 12.10 -13.28
N LEU A 333 -28.32 11.27 -12.24
CA LEU A 333 -29.26 11.21 -11.10
C LEU A 333 -29.37 12.55 -10.37
N ARG A 334 -28.26 13.28 -10.23
CA ARG A 334 -28.26 14.65 -9.69
C ARG A 334 -29.03 15.63 -10.58
N ARG A 335 -28.83 15.55 -11.90
CA ARG A 335 -29.51 16.42 -12.89
C ARG A 335 -31.01 16.25 -12.85
N VAL A 336 -31.50 15.02 -12.76
CA VAL A 336 -32.94 14.70 -12.70
C VAL A 336 -33.51 14.78 -11.28
N LYS A 337 -32.70 15.16 -10.27
CA LYS A 337 -33.08 15.23 -8.86
C LYS A 337 -33.75 13.93 -8.38
N ALA A 338 -33.13 12.79 -8.67
CA ALA A 338 -33.70 11.48 -8.37
C ALA A 338 -34.07 11.35 -6.87
N PRO A 339 -35.34 11.05 -6.53
CA PRO A 339 -35.80 10.96 -5.14
C PRO A 339 -35.08 9.82 -4.41
N SER A 340 -34.95 9.96 -3.09
CA SER A 340 -34.37 8.92 -2.24
C SER A 340 -35.07 8.84 -0.89
N SER A 341 -35.01 7.67 -0.27
CA SER A 341 -35.49 7.41 1.08
C SER A 341 -34.67 8.12 2.17
N THR A 342 -33.52 8.70 1.82
CA THR A 342 -32.67 9.44 2.75
C THR A 342 -32.94 10.94 2.63
N PRO A 343 -33.47 11.61 3.68
CA PRO A 343 -33.77 13.04 3.65
C PRO A 343 -32.56 13.89 3.23
N GLY A 344 -32.81 14.87 2.34
CA GLY A 344 -31.78 15.79 1.85
C GLY A 344 -30.73 15.19 0.92
N ARG A 345 -30.83 13.91 0.56
CA ARG A 345 -29.88 13.22 -0.33
C ARG A 345 -30.61 12.61 -1.52
N LEU A 346 -29.97 12.65 -2.69
CA LEU A 346 -30.49 12.09 -3.93
C LEU A 346 -30.07 10.63 -4.09
N ALA A 347 -30.89 9.84 -4.78
CA ALA A 347 -30.58 8.43 -5.05
C ALA A 347 -29.27 8.29 -5.83
N THR A 348 -28.57 7.19 -5.58
CA THR A 348 -27.31 6.85 -6.23
C THR A 348 -27.48 5.59 -7.08
N ALA A 349 -26.60 5.40 -8.06
CA ALA A 349 -26.60 4.17 -8.86
C ALA A 349 -26.44 2.91 -8.00
N HIS A 350 -25.64 2.98 -6.92
CA HIS A 350 -25.51 1.87 -5.98
C HIS A 350 -26.78 1.66 -5.15
N GLY A 351 -27.50 2.73 -4.82
CA GLY A 351 -28.72 2.70 -4.02
C GLY A 351 -29.83 1.84 -4.61
N PHE A 352 -29.94 1.73 -5.95
CA PHE A 352 -30.92 0.84 -6.59
C PHE A 352 -30.76 -0.63 -6.24
N ARG A 353 -29.56 -1.06 -5.81
CA ARG A 353 -29.33 -2.41 -5.30
C ARG A 353 -29.97 -2.63 -3.94
N SER A 354 -29.99 -1.60 -3.09
CA SER A 354 -30.76 -1.62 -1.85
C SER A 354 -32.25 -1.63 -2.17
N SER A 355 -32.71 -0.82 -3.12
CA SER A 355 -34.11 -0.84 -3.57
C SER A 355 -34.57 -2.22 -4.03
N PHE A 356 -33.76 -2.91 -4.84
CA PHE A 356 -34.00 -4.30 -5.24
C PHE A 356 -34.04 -5.24 -4.03
N ARG A 357 -33.10 -5.10 -3.09
CA ARG A 357 -33.05 -5.94 -1.89
C ARG A 357 -34.27 -5.77 -1.00
N ASP A 358 -34.73 -4.53 -0.84
CA ASP A 358 -35.92 -4.16 -0.07
C ASP A 358 -37.18 -4.73 -0.75
N TRP A 359 -37.30 -4.54 -2.07
CA TRP A 359 -38.38 -5.15 -2.87
C TRP A 359 -38.42 -6.67 -2.72
N CYS A 360 -37.28 -7.37 -2.88
CA CYS A 360 -37.23 -8.82 -2.68
C CYS A 360 -37.70 -9.23 -1.28
N SER A 361 -37.35 -8.44 -0.25
CA SER A 361 -37.75 -8.72 1.12
C SER A 361 -39.25 -8.57 1.33
N GLU A 362 -39.85 -7.51 0.79
CA GLU A 362 -41.29 -7.26 0.92
C GLU A 362 -42.13 -8.21 0.07
N GLN A 363 -41.63 -8.64 -1.08
CA GLN A 363 -42.28 -9.63 -1.95
C GLN A 363 -42.06 -11.10 -1.50
N GLY A 364 -41.39 -11.32 -0.36
CA GLY A 364 -41.22 -12.66 0.22
C GLY A 364 -40.22 -13.56 -0.51
N TYR A 365 -39.36 -13.01 -1.39
CA TYR A 365 -38.31 -13.80 -2.04
C TYR A 365 -37.25 -14.26 -1.02
N ALA A 366 -36.75 -15.48 -1.22
CA ALA A 366 -35.71 -16.04 -0.36
C ALA A 366 -34.46 -15.14 -0.34
N ARG A 367 -33.99 -14.82 0.87
CA ARG A 367 -32.80 -13.97 1.07
C ARG A 367 -31.61 -14.46 0.25
N ASP A 368 -31.35 -15.76 0.23
CA ASP A 368 -30.21 -16.32 -0.51
C ASP A 368 -30.26 -16.01 -2.02
N LEU A 369 -31.45 -16.07 -2.64
CA LEU A 369 -31.60 -15.73 -4.06
C LEU A 369 -31.30 -14.25 -4.32
N ALA A 370 -31.79 -13.35 -3.46
CA ALA A 370 -31.54 -11.92 -3.56
C ALA A 370 -30.06 -11.57 -3.34
N GLU A 371 -29.40 -12.16 -2.34
CA GLU A 371 -27.97 -11.95 -2.08
C GLU A 371 -27.10 -12.47 -3.24
N ARG A 372 -27.48 -13.60 -3.86
CA ARG A 372 -26.82 -14.14 -5.06
C ARG A 372 -27.00 -13.26 -6.28
N ALA A 373 -28.19 -12.71 -6.51
CA ALA A 373 -28.43 -11.74 -7.57
C ALA A 373 -27.56 -10.48 -7.40
N LEU A 374 -27.27 -10.11 -6.16
CA LEU A 374 -26.38 -9.00 -5.84
C LEU A 374 -24.89 -9.39 -5.86
N ALA A 375 -24.54 -10.65 -6.11
CA ALA A 375 -23.17 -11.17 -5.97
C ALA A 375 -22.54 -10.75 -4.63
N HIS A 376 -23.32 -10.85 -3.55
CA HIS A 376 -22.83 -10.68 -2.19
C HIS A 376 -22.19 -11.99 -1.73
N THR A 377 -21.05 -11.86 -1.04
CA THR A 377 -20.34 -13.01 -0.50
C THR A 377 -21.08 -13.46 0.76
N VAL A 378 -21.43 -14.75 0.81
CA VAL A 378 -22.03 -15.36 2.01
C VAL A 378 -21.03 -15.21 3.16
N GLN A 379 -21.42 -14.45 4.18
CA GLN A 379 -20.52 -14.08 5.28
C GLN A 379 -20.14 -15.29 6.15
N ASN A 380 -21.01 -16.29 6.20
CA ASN A 380 -20.78 -17.51 6.95
C ASN A 380 -19.96 -18.49 6.11
N LYS A 381 -18.71 -18.76 6.53
CA LYS A 381 -17.80 -19.70 5.85
C LYS A 381 -18.36 -21.12 5.74
N VAL A 382 -19.23 -21.52 6.68
CA VAL A 382 -19.88 -22.84 6.67
C VAL A 382 -20.95 -22.90 5.58
N GLU A 383 -21.83 -21.91 5.49
CA GLU A 383 -22.83 -21.81 4.43
C GLU A 383 -22.17 -21.67 3.05
N ALA A 384 -21.12 -20.85 2.94
CA ALA A 384 -20.36 -20.68 1.70
C ALA A 384 -19.83 -22.00 1.11
N ALA A 385 -19.53 -23.01 1.94
CA ALA A 385 -19.06 -24.32 1.50
C ALA A 385 -20.17 -25.21 0.89
N TYR A 386 -21.44 -25.01 1.28
CA TYR A 386 -22.59 -25.76 0.74
C TYR A 386 -23.16 -25.15 -0.55
N HIS A 387 -22.82 -23.90 -0.85
CA HIS A 387 -23.32 -23.17 -2.01
C HIS A 387 -22.47 -23.41 -3.26
N ARG A 388 -22.68 -24.56 -3.91
CA ARG A 388 -21.91 -25.00 -5.09
C ARG A 388 -22.31 -24.33 -6.42
N THR A 389 -23.49 -23.70 -6.49
CA THR A 389 -24.01 -23.07 -7.71
C THR A 389 -24.53 -21.65 -7.44
N ASP A 390 -24.63 -20.83 -8.49
CA ASP A 390 -25.13 -19.45 -8.44
C ASP A 390 -26.66 -19.34 -8.55
N LEU A 391 -27.35 -20.49 -8.54
CA LEU A 391 -28.81 -20.63 -8.65
C LEU A 391 -29.41 -19.83 -9.81
N LEU A 392 -28.72 -19.76 -10.95
CA LEU A 392 -29.12 -18.94 -12.11
C LEU A 392 -30.59 -19.14 -12.50
N ASP A 393 -31.03 -20.38 -12.71
CA ASP A 393 -32.39 -20.65 -13.19
C ASP A 393 -33.45 -20.35 -12.13
N GLN A 394 -33.14 -20.57 -10.85
CA GLN A 394 -34.04 -20.21 -9.75
C GLN A 394 -34.16 -18.69 -9.55
N ARG A 395 -33.15 -17.92 -10.00
CA ARG A 395 -33.22 -16.45 -9.98
C ARG A 395 -34.02 -15.87 -11.14
N ARG A 396 -34.22 -16.60 -12.25
CA ARG A 396 -34.93 -16.07 -13.43
C ARG A 396 -36.32 -15.52 -13.10
N PRO A 397 -37.23 -16.27 -12.43
CA PRO A 397 -38.57 -15.76 -12.12
C PRO A 397 -38.54 -14.48 -11.27
N MET A 398 -37.64 -14.42 -10.28
CA MET A 398 -37.48 -13.24 -9.42
C MET A 398 -36.99 -12.02 -10.20
N MET A 399 -36.02 -12.22 -11.11
CA MET A 399 -35.47 -11.12 -11.93
C MET A 399 -36.46 -10.67 -13.01
N ASP A 400 -37.28 -11.57 -13.54
CA ASP A 400 -38.35 -11.23 -14.48
C ASP A 400 -39.47 -10.46 -13.77
N ALA A 401 -39.92 -10.91 -12.59
CA ALA A 401 -40.91 -10.18 -11.79
C ALA A 401 -40.40 -8.79 -11.36
N TRP A 402 -39.11 -8.68 -11.02
CA TRP A 402 -38.48 -7.38 -10.76
C TRP A 402 -38.55 -6.48 -11.98
N ALA A 403 -38.16 -7.00 -13.15
CA ALA A 403 -38.17 -6.26 -14.41
C ALA A 403 -39.58 -5.81 -14.82
N GLU A 404 -40.59 -6.66 -14.62
CA GLU A 404 -42.00 -6.35 -14.87
C GLU A 404 -42.47 -5.21 -13.97
N PHE A 405 -42.18 -5.32 -12.66
CA PHE A 405 -42.51 -4.30 -11.68
C PHE A 405 -41.88 -2.95 -12.04
N VAL A 406 -40.55 -2.89 -12.22
CA VAL A 406 -39.86 -1.62 -12.50
C VAL A 406 -40.20 -1.04 -13.87
N SER A 407 -40.69 -1.86 -14.81
CA SER A 407 -41.16 -1.38 -16.11
C SER A 407 -42.55 -0.76 -16.05
N GLY A 408 -43.27 -0.90 -14.94
CA GLY A 408 -44.65 -0.43 -14.79
C GLY A 408 -45.68 -1.32 -15.51
N ASN A 409 -45.35 -2.59 -15.75
CA ASN A 409 -46.25 -3.54 -16.40
C ASN A 409 -47.07 -4.38 -15.41
N SER A 410 -46.80 -4.28 -14.11
CA SER A 410 -47.59 -4.94 -13.08
C SER A 410 -48.95 -4.23 -12.90
N PRO A 411 -50.05 -4.97 -12.70
CA PRO A 411 -51.32 -4.37 -12.30
C PRO A 411 -51.09 -3.61 -10.99
N THR A 412 -51.41 -2.32 -10.97
CA THR A 412 -51.59 -1.59 -9.71
C THR A 412 -52.78 -2.20 -8.99
N GLU A 413 -52.55 -2.78 -7.81
CA GLU A 413 -53.64 -3.11 -6.86
C GLU A 413 -54.45 -1.88 -6.46
#